data_AF-A0A5N9CYS7-F1
#
_entry.id   AF-A0A5N9CYS7-F1
#
_cell.length_a   1.000
_cell.length_b   1.000
_cell.length_c   1.000
_cell.angle_alpha   90.00
_cell.angle_beta   90.00
_cell.angle_gamma   90.00
#
_symmetry.space_group_name_H-M   'P 1'
#
loop_
_entity.id
_entity.type
_entity.pdbx_description
1 polymer ?
#
loop_
_entity_poly.entity_id
_entity_poly.type
_entity_poly.pdbx_seq_one_letter_code
_entity_poly.pdbx_strand_id
1 'polypeptide(L)'
;MTKNGTTNGNGKAPVLVVIQMTGGNDFMNTLVPYTSGLYYDSRQTVRITEDRVLSINDKLGFHPAAAPLKEMFDEGDVAIVQGIGYENSNRSHFRAMDIM
;
A
#
# COMPACT_ATOMS: atom_id res chain seq x y z
N MET A 1 10.19 9.89 31.01
CA MET A 1 9.23 10.10 29.91
C MET A 1 8.53 8.79 29.64
N THR A 2 7.22 8.74 29.87
CA THR A 2 6.36 7.55 29.97
C THR A 2 6.09 6.92 28.60
N LYS A 3 6.40 5.63 28.45
CA LYS A 3 5.97 4.80 27.32
C LYS A 3 4.51 4.40 27.53
N ASN A 4 3.57 5.15 26.96
CA ASN A 4 2.19 4.69 26.82
C ASN A 4 2.13 3.70 25.64
N GLY A 5 2.50 2.45 25.89
CA GLY A 5 2.14 1.33 25.02
C GLY A 5 0.72 0.92 25.35
N THR A 6 -0.22 1.22 24.46
CA THR A 6 -1.61 0.78 24.57
C THR A 6 -1.61 -0.75 24.62
N THR A 7 -1.93 -1.33 25.78
CA THR A 7 -2.06 -2.78 25.92
C THR A 7 -3.35 -3.19 25.23
N ASN A 8 -3.24 -3.96 24.13
CA ASN A 8 -4.39 -4.66 23.57
C ASN A 8 -5.01 -5.54 24.68
N GLY A 9 -6.34 -5.67 24.71
CA GLY A 9 -7.18 -6.13 25.84
C GLY A 9 -6.87 -7.47 26.52
N ASN A 10 -5.78 -8.16 26.15
CA ASN A 10 -5.28 -9.40 26.74
C ASN A 10 -3.92 -9.24 27.48
N GLY A 11 -3.43 -8.01 27.71
CA GLY A 11 -2.22 -7.76 28.52
C GLY A 11 -0.89 -8.19 27.88
N LYS A 12 -0.91 -8.59 26.59
CA LYS A 12 0.27 -8.94 25.82
C LYS A 12 0.80 -7.73 25.05
N ALA A 13 2.11 -7.71 24.81
CA ALA A 13 2.72 -6.71 23.94
C ALA A 13 2.16 -6.82 22.51
N PRO A 14 2.01 -5.69 21.78
CA PRO A 14 1.64 -5.72 20.37
C PRO A 14 2.62 -6.56 19.54
N VAL A 15 2.10 -7.33 18.59
CA VAL A 15 2.90 -8.11 17.64
C VAL A 15 2.87 -7.40 16.30
N LEU A 16 4.04 -7.14 15.72
CA LEU A 16 4.17 -6.67 14.35
C LEU A 16 4.35 -7.86 13.42
N VAL A 17 3.46 -8.00 12.44
CA VAL A 17 3.59 -8.97 11.35
C VAL A 17 3.97 -8.19 10.10
N VAL A 18 5.09 -8.58 9.48
CA VAL A 18 5.55 -8.00 8.20
C VAL A 18 5.36 -9.04 7.11
N ILE A 19 4.64 -8.68 6.06
CA ILE A 19 4.41 -9.55 4.89
C ILE A 19 5.27 -9.02 3.74
N GLN A 20 6.22 -9.85 3.29
CA GLN A 20 7.04 -9.57 2.12
C GLN A 20 6.50 -10.32 0.91
N MET A 21 6.29 -9.61 -0.20
CA MET A 21 5.82 -10.19 -1.46
C MET A 21 6.99 -10.47 -2.40
N THR A 22 7.43 -11.74 -2.46
CA THR A 22 8.47 -12.17 -3.41
C THR A 22 7.98 -12.01 -4.84
N GLY A 23 8.77 -11.36 -5.70
CA GLY A 23 8.37 -10.97 -7.06
C GLY A 23 7.90 -9.52 -7.18
N GLY A 24 7.71 -8.83 -6.05
CA GLY A 24 7.35 -7.42 -5.98
C GLY A 24 5.84 -7.18 -5.95
N ASN A 25 5.48 -5.99 -5.49
CA ASN A 25 4.11 -5.49 -5.56
C ASN A 25 4.01 -4.39 -6.62
N ASP A 26 3.02 -4.48 -7.49
CA ASP A 26 2.64 -3.38 -8.37
C ASP A 26 1.81 -2.36 -7.58
N PHE A 27 2.50 -1.48 -6.88
CA PHE A 27 1.85 -0.52 -5.98
C PHE A 27 0.87 0.42 -6.73
N MET A 28 1.14 0.75 -8.00
CA MET A 28 0.27 1.60 -8.82
C MET A 28 -1.02 0.92 -9.25
N ASN A 29 -1.06 -0.42 -9.26
CA ASN A 29 -2.32 -1.15 -9.43
C ASN A 29 -2.94 -1.58 -8.10
N THR A 30 -2.18 -1.64 -6.99
CA THR A 30 -2.74 -1.86 -5.65
C THR A 30 -3.54 -0.64 -5.20
N LEU A 31 -2.95 0.54 -5.35
CA LEU A 31 -3.54 1.84 -5.06
C LEU A 31 -3.43 2.72 -6.30
N VAL A 32 -4.52 2.75 -7.06
CA VAL A 32 -4.61 3.30 -8.40
C VAL A 32 -4.78 4.82 -8.37
N PRO A 33 -3.86 5.60 -8.96
CA PRO A 33 -4.03 7.04 -9.17
C PRO A 33 -4.91 7.31 -10.39
N TYR A 34 -6.19 6.96 -10.28
CA TYR A 34 -7.12 6.79 -11.41
C TYR A 34 -7.49 8.08 -12.14
N THR A 35 -7.10 9.25 -11.61
CA THR A 35 -7.26 10.56 -12.27
C THR A 35 -5.97 11.05 -12.95
N SER A 36 -4.88 10.29 -12.88
CA SER A 36 -3.59 10.66 -13.46
C SER A 36 -3.48 10.23 -14.92
N GLY A 37 -3.39 11.17 -15.86
CA GLY A 37 -3.11 10.88 -17.27
C GLY A 37 -1.81 10.09 -17.47
N LEU A 38 -0.76 10.41 -16.69
CA LEU A 38 0.52 9.70 -16.74
C LEU A 38 0.39 8.21 -16.40
N TYR A 39 -0.54 7.84 -15.52
CA TYR A 39 -0.81 6.44 -15.20
C TYR A 39 -1.38 5.71 -16.43
N TYR A 40 -2.34 6.30 -17.12
CA TYR A 40 -2.94 5.70 -18.33
C TYR A 40 -1.97 5.64 -19.51
N ASP A 41 -1.12 6.65 -19.66
CA ASP A 41 -0.14 6.75 -20.75
C ASP A 41 1.01 5.75 -20.55
N SER A 42 1.51 5.62 -19.32
CA SER A 42 2.65 4.74 -19.00
C SER A 42 2.28 3.26 -18.83
N ARG A 43 0.99 2.93 -18.69
CA ARG A 43 0.52 1.57 -18.35
C ARG A 43 -0.52 1.01 -19.30
N GLN A 44 -0.37 1.25 -20.60
CA GLN A 44 -1.35 0.88 -21.64
C GLN A 44 -1.88 -0.56 -21.55
N THR A 45 -1.04 -1.51 -21.12
CA THR A 45 -1.38 -2.94 -21.01
C THR A 45 -2.02 -3.36 -19.70
N VAL A 46 -1.75 -2.65 -18.60
CA VAL A 46 -2.11 -3.08 -17.23
C VAL A 46 -2.92 -2.03 -16.46
N ARG A 47 -3.25 -0.89 -17.07
CA ARG A 47 -4.04 0.16 -16.44
C ARG A 47 -5.43 -0.34 -16.04
N ILE A 48 -5.90 0.13 -14.90
CA ILE A 48 -7.28 -0.05 -14.44
C ILE A 48 -8.05 1.22 -14.80
N THR A 49 -9.20 1.05 -15.43
CA THR A 49 -10.07 2.15 -15.82
C THR A 49 -10.82 2.69 -14.59
N GLU A 50 -11.09 4.00 -14.59
CA GLU A 50 -11.74 4.71 -13.49
C GLU A 50 -13.03 4.03 -13.00
N ASP A 51 -13.85 3.51 -13.91
CA ASP A 51 -15.12 2.81 -13.60
C ASP A 51 -14.94 1.52 -12.80
N ARG A 52 -13.72 0.95 -12.78
CA ARG A 52 -13.41 -0.30 -12.08
C ARG A 52 -12.69 -0.08 -10.76
N VAL A 53 -12.26 1.14 -10.47
CA VAL A 53 -11.48 1.46 -9.28
C VAL A 53 -12.41 1.60 -8.07
N LEU A 54 -11.99 1.04 -6.94
CA LEU A 54 -12.68 1.22 -5.66
C LEU A 54 -12.19 2.51 -5.01
N SER A 55 -12.82 3.64 -5.35
CA SER A 55 -12.37 4.97 -4.91
C SER A 55 -12.34 5.11 -3.39
N ILE A 56 -11.25 5.70 -2.88
CA ILE A 56 -11.11 6.10 -1.47
C ILE A 56 -11.13 7.63 -1.30
N ASN A 57 -10.88 8.36 -2.38
CA ASN A 57 -11.01 9.82 -2.51
C ASN A 57 -11.01 10.20 -4.00
N ASP A 58 -10.99 11.49 -4.32
CA ASP A 58 -11.07 12.03 -5.69
C ASP A 58 -9.83 11.75 -6.58
N LYS A 59 -8.83 11.02 -6.09
CA LYS A 59 -7.55 10.79 -6.80
C LYS A 59 -7.07 9.36 -6.76
N LEU A 60 -7.37 8.65 -5.68
CA LEU A 60 -6.86 7.32 -5.38
C LEU A 60 -8.00 6.35 -5.14
N GLY A 61 -7.79 5.10 -5.54
CA GLY A 61 -8.67 4.00 -5.18
C GLY A 61 -7.97 2.66 -5.24
N PHE A 62 -8.56 1.66 -4.61
CA PHE A 62 -8.00 0.32 -4.61
C PHE A 62 -8.27 -0.40 -5.94
N HIS A 63 -7.42 -1.38 -6.23
CA HIS A 63 -7.72 -2.38 -7.25
C HIS A 63 -9.08 -3.04 -7.00
N PRO A 64 -9.87 -3.38 -8.03
CA PRO A 64 -11.13 -4.11 -7.84
C PRO A 64 -10.95 -5.46 -7.10
N ALA A 65 -9.80 -6.11 -7.25
CA ALA A 65 -9.48 -7.35 -6.52
C ALA A 65 -9.10 -7.12 -5.03
N ALA A 66 -8.92 -5.86 -4.62
CA ALA A 66 -8.60 -5.47 -3.25
C ALA A 66 -9.84 -4.99 -2.48
N ALA A 67 -11.04 -5.45 -2.86
CA ALA A 67 -12.29 -5.11 -2.17
C ALA A 67 -12.24 -5.33 -0.65
N PRO A 68 -11.68 -6.44 -0.12
CA PRO A 68 -11.56 -6.62 1.32
C PRO A 68 -10.68 -5.56 2.00
N LEU A 69 -9.63 -5.06 1.32
CA LEU A 69 -8.79 -3.98 1.85
C LEU A 69 -9.53 -2.64 1.86
N LYS A 70 -10.42 -2.41 0.89
CA LYS A 70 -11.27 -1.23 0.88
C LYS A 70 -12.28 -1.28 2.04
N GLU A 71 -12.92 -2.41 2.28
CA GLU A 71 -13.83 -2.58 3.43
C GLU A 71 -13.12 -2.24 4.75
N MET A 72 -11.94 -2.83 4.98
CA MET A 72 -11.15 -2.53 6.19
C MET A 72 -10.65 -1.07 6.24
N PHE A 73 -10.38 -0.45 5.09
CA PHE A 73 -10.02 0.97 5.02
C PHE A 73 -11.20 1.86 5.43
N ASP A 74 -12.40 1.57 4.95
CA ASP A 74 -13.62 2.30 5.31
C ASP A 74 -13.96 2.15 6.80
N GLU A 75 -13.64 1.00 7.40
CA GLU A 75 -13.78 0.72 8.83
C GLU A 75 -12.70 1.41 9.70
N GLY A 76 -11.64 1.93 9.07
CA GLY A 76 -10.52 2.59 9.76
C GLY A 76 -9.42 1.64 10.25
N ASP A 77 -9.49 0.36 9.88
CA ASP A 77 -8.52 -0.68 10.27
C ASP A 77 -7.30 -0.76 9.34
N VAL A 78 -7.34 -0.08 8.19
CA VAL A 78 -6.22 0.01 7.24
C VAL A 78 -5.79 1.46 7.05
N ALA A 79 -4.47 1.68 7.10
CA ALA A 79 -3.84 2.94 6.76
C ALA A 79 -2.93 2.79 5.54
N ILE A 80 -2.87 3.83 4.71
CA ILE A 80 -2.02 3.90 3.53
C ILE A 80 -0.89 4.90 3.81
N VAL A 81 0.35 4.46 3.65
CA VAL A 81 1.53 5.32 3.77
C VAL A 81 2.25 5.37 2.42
N GLN A 82 2.16 6.51 1.73
CA GLN A 82 2.83 6.72 0.43
C GLN A 82 4.20 7.37 0.63
N GLY A 83 5.08 7.23 -0.38
CA GLY A 83 6.40 7.86 -0.38
C GLY A 83 7.42 7.18 0.55
N ILE A 84 7.20 5.90 0.88
CA ILE A 84 8.15 5.11 1.67
C ILE A 84 9.42 4.79 0.86
N GLY A 85 10.57 4.86 1.52
CA GLY A 85 11.87 4.59 0.91
C GLY A 85 13.01 5.02 1.84
N TYR A 86 14.25 4.78 1.42
CA TYR A 86 15.46 5.24 2.11
C TYR A 86 16.32 6.07 1.17
N GLU A 87 17.10 6.99 1.74
CA GLU A 87 17.98 7.88 0.97
C GLU A 87 19.02 7.09 0.18
N ASN A 88 19.36 7.55 -1.04
CA ASN A 88 20.33 6.90 -1.93
C ASN A 88 20.00 5.41 -2.20
N SER A 89 18.73 5.14 -2.48
CA SER A 89 18.19 3.77 -2.59
C SER A 89 18.96 2.93 -3.63
N ASN A 90 19.37 1.73 -3.23
CA ASN A 90 20.07 0.82 -4.12
C ASN A 90 19.12 0.34 -5.23
N ARG A 91 19.56 0.43 -6.49
CA ARG A 91 18.76 0.03 -7.66
C ARG A 91 18.88 -1.47 -7.98
N SER A 92 19.80 -2.19 -7.35
CA SER A 92 19.91 -3.64 -7.48
C SER A 92 18.83 -4.30 -6.64
N HIS A 93 18.00 -5.11 -7.28
CA HIS A 93 16.93 -5.88 -6.63
C HIS A 93 17.47 -6.72 -5.46
N PHE A 94 18.59 -7.43 -5.65
CA PHE A 94 19.18 -8.27 -4.60
C PHE A 94 19.69 -7.46 -3.42
N ARG A 95 20.40 -6.35 -3.68
CA ARG A 95 20.95 -5.52 -2.60
C ARG A 95 19.89 -4.70 -1.89
N ALA A 96 18.84 -4.28 -2.59
CA ALA A 96 17.71 -3.61 -1.97
C ALA A 96 16.96 -4.55 -1.00
N MET A 97 16.87 -5.85 -1.32
CA MET A 97 16.29 -6.87 -0.44
C MET A 97 17.17 -7.21 0.78
N ASP A 98 18.49 -7.11 0.67
CA ASP A 98 19.38 -7.31 1.84
C ASP A 98 19.29 -6.14 2.85
N ILE A 99 18.92 -4.95 2.37
CA ILE A 99 18.87 -3.71 3.17
C ILE A 99 17.50 -3.50 3.83
N MET A 100 16.42 -4.02 3.21
CA MET A 100 15.03 -3.91 3.68
C MET A 100 14.57 -5.17 4.39
#